data_AF-A0AAD2PXR1-F1
#
_entry.id   AF-A0AAD2PXR1-F1
#
_cell.length_a   1.000
_cell.length_b   1.000
_cell.length_c   1.000
_cell.angle_alpha   90.00
_cell.angle_beta   90.00
_cell.angle_gamma   90.00
#
_symmetry.space_group_name_H-M   'P 1'
#
loop_
_entity.id
_entity.type
_entity.pdbx_description
1 polymer ?
#
loop_
_entity_poly.entity_id
_entity_poly.type
_entity_poly.pdbx_seq_one_letter_code
_entity_poly.pdbx_strand_id
1 'polypeptide(L)'
;MMMMTTPISELPVAPSKETLDALVHATARQLSVEESISAQEDIFGVARKQPDQERNDELPATLQMLEARLKSTKKGTAYEVAERIDSSYCTNHGFRLMFLRANKYNAKKAAHQMISFFDQKLNLFGRDKITKDITFDDLDEDDKKCLEQGSTQAVSTSKRHILTCFPGLRKFNTGTIANELRARYYIIMSLLQFKNAQIDGINVVNYAVGALKDQTSGTGFVALTRLLLSLPVHIAAAHHCCDDVAQYLLLSGALRLGSASNLARLMVHYGSHTEVAYKLGAYGIQQSSLPLNPVTHEVVLDNHHAWIRTRQVMDAVQSVPRDFSMARPSLVGSQGGFEMPSHLMPSQKKSGGVDTATPNKDIHPRRDDVLFGQENKGHPGNMKMHQLMDHLQKQYEAADKQGKMKISLVVVFSMKGTGSRFLDYDDATFQWQVVSDTVARNRVAKAIRNRRRYKAKQESK
;
A
#
# COMPACT_ATOMS: atom_id res chain seq x y z
N MET A 1 -26.81 -37.17 -4.79
CA MET A 1 -27.55 -35.94 -4.45
C MET A 1 -26.99 -34.83 -5.32
N MET A 2 -27.63 -34.54 -6.47
CA MET A 2 -27.22 -33.43 -7.34
C MET A 2 -27.60 -32.13 -6.64
N MET A 3 -26.62 -31.40 -6.09
CA MET A 3 -26.86 -30.02 -5.67
C MET A 3 -26.96 -29.16 -6.92
N MET A 4 -28.17 -28.69 -7.22
CA MET A 4 -28.39 -27.66 -8.23
C MET A 4 -27.68 -26.39 -7.77
N THR A 5 -26.52 -26.10 -8.35
CA THR A 5 -25.92 -24.77 -8.23
C THR A 5 -26.55 -23.93 -9.34
N THR A 6 -27.43 -23.01 -8.97
CA THR A 6 -27.95 -22.01 -9.90
C THR A 6 -26.74 -21.27 -10.49
N PRO A 7 -26.52 -21.31 -11.81
CA PRO A 7 -25.45 -20.53 -12.43
C PRO A 7 -25.56 -19.07 -11.99
N ILE A 8 -24.45 -18.44 -11.64
CA ILE A 8 -24.43 -17.02 -11.19
C ILE A 8 -25.09 -16.09 -12.23
N SER A 9 -25.16 -16.53 -13.51
CA SER A 9 -25.86 -15.84 -14.61
C SER A 9 -27.39 -15.79 -14.48
N GLU A 10 -28.01 -16.62 -13.64
CA GLU A 10 -29.48 -16.69 -13.45
C GLU A 10 -29.99 -15.92 -12.22
N LEU A 11 -29.12 -15.15 -11.55
CA LEU A 11 -29.56 -14.33 -10.42
C LEU A 11 -30.59 -13.28 -10.89
N PRO A 12 -31.65 -13.03 -10.10
CA PRO A 12 -32.60 -11.95 -10.40
C PRO A 12 -31.88 -10.60 -10.49
N VAL A 13 -32.47 -9.66 -11.23
CA VAL A 13 -31.87 -8.34 -11.52
C VAL A 13 -31.54 -7.54 -10.24
N ALA A 14 -32.21 -7.83 -9.12
CA ALA A 14 -31.90 -7.28 -7.80
C ALA A 14 -32.11 -8.36 -6.69
N PRO A 15 -31.08 -9.12 -6.30
CA PRO A 15 -31.18 -10.12 -5.23
C PRO A 15 -31.40 -9.48 -3.85
N SER A 16 -32.20 -10.11 -2.98
CA SER A 16 -32.33 -9.64 -1.59
C SER A 16 -31.02 -9.81 -0.82
N LYS A 17 -30.92 -9.18 0.36
CA LYS A 17 -29.78 -9.39 1.27
C LYS A 17 -29.59 -10.88 1.59
N GLU A 18 -30.68 -11.55 1.93
CA GLU A 18 -30.70 -12.99 2.27
C GLU A 18 -30.23 -13.84 1.07
N THR A 19 -30.57 -13.42 -0.14
CA THR A 19 -30.15 -14.10 -1.38
C THR A 19 -28.64 -14.02 -1.58
N LEU A 20 -28.05 -12.84 -1.35
CA LEU A 20 -26.61 -12.66 -1.50
C LEU A 20 -25.82 -13.30 -0.35
N ASP A 21 -26.31 -13.23 0.89
CA ASP A 21 -25.73 -13.96 2.02
C ASP A 21 -25.77 -15.48 1.75
N ALA A 22 -26.89 -16.00 1.25
CA ALA A 22 -27.03 -17.39 0.84
C ALA A 22 -26.05 -17.76 -0.29
N LEU A 23 -25.82 -16.88 -1.26
CA LEU A 23 -24.88 -17.10 -2.36
C LEU A 23 -23.43 -17.13 -1.86
N VAL A 24 -23.04 -16.21 -0.97
CA VAL A 24 -21.72 -16.21 -0.34
C VAL A 24 -21.51 -17.52 0.45
N HIS A 25 -22.51 -17.92 1.24
CA HIS A 25 -22.46 -19.19 1.99
C HIS A 25 -22.41 -20.42 1.07
N ALA A 26 -23.22 -20.46 0.01
CA ALA A 26 -23.21 -21.57 -0.95
C ALA A 26 -21.86 -21.67 -1.67
N THR A 27 -21.25 -20.53 -2.01
CA THR A 27 -19.93 -20.47 -2.63
C THR A 27 -18.85 -20.96 -1.66
N ALA A 28 -18.92 -20.58 -0.38
CA ALA A 28 -17.98 -21.04 0.63
C ALA A 28 -18.00 -22.57 0.82
N ARG A 29 -19.13 -23.24 0.56
CA ARG A 29 -19.24 -24.71 0.60
C ARG A 29 -18.50 -25.42 -0.54
N GLN A 30 -18.07 -24.70 -1.58
CA GLN A 30 -17.29 -25.26 -2.68
C GLN A 30 -15.80 -25.39 -2.34
N LEU A 31 -15.36 -24.79 -1.23
CA LEU A 31 -13.97 -24.85 -0.79
C LEU A 31 -13.66 -26.17 -0.08
N SER A 32 -12.40 -26.60 -0.17
CA SER A 32 -11.90 -27.63 0.74
C SER A 32 -11.93 -27.13 2.19
N VAL A 33 -11.88 -28.06 3.15
CA VAL A 33 -11.82 -27.71 4.58
C VAL A 33 -10.59 -26.83 4.87
N GLU A 34 -9.45 -27.15 4.28
CA GLU A 34 -8.19 -26.40 4.42
C GLU A 34 -8.29 -25.00 3.80
N GLU A 35 -8.91 -24.88 2.63
CA GLU A 35 -9.13 -23.58 1.97
C GLU A 35 -10.07 -22.68 2.78
N SER A 36 -11.12 -23.26 3.35
CA SER A 36 -12.08 -22.57 4.23
C SER A 36 -11.42 -22.09 5.52
N ILE A 37 -10.68 -22.97 6.20
CA ILE A 37 -9.89 -22.61 7.40
C ILE A 37 -8.89 -21.50 7.05
N SER A 38 -8.16 -21.63 5.94
CA SER A 38 -7.20 -20.61 5.53
C SER A 38 -7.86 -19.26 5.24
N ALA A 39 -9.05 -19.25 4.62
CA ALA A 39 -9.80 -18.02 4.39
C ALA A 39 -10.27 -17.37 5.70
N GLN A 40 -10.74 -18.16 6.67
CA GLN A 40 -11.11 -17.65 7.99
C GLN A 40 -9.90 -17.10 8.74
N GLU A 41 -8.78 -17.83 8.75
CA GLU A 41 -7.55 -17.34 9.40
C GLU A 41 -7.05 -16.04 8.76
N ASP A 42 -7.13 -15.93 7.42
CA ASP A 42 -6.83 -14.70 6.69
C ASP A 42 -7.74 -13.55 7.17
N ILE A 43 -9.06 -13.76 7.21
CA ILE A 43 -10.07 -12.76 7.61
C ILE A 43 -9.82 -12.20 9.02
N PHE A 44 -9.55 -13.08 10.00
CA PHE A 44 -9.33 -12.66 11.39
C PHE A 44 -7.89 -12.17 11.67
N GLY A 45 -7.01 -12.22 10.67
CA GLY A 45 -5.60 -11.86 10.84
C GLY A 45 -4.87 -12.80 11.81
N VAL A 46 -5.34 -14.05 11.93
CA VAL A 46 -4.72 -15.12 12.73
C VAL A 46 -3.97 -16.12 11.85
N ALA A 47 -3.89 -15.85 10.53
CA ALA A 47 -3.15 -16.63 9.55
C ALA A 47 -1.83 -17.12 10.14
N ARG A 48 -1.68 -18.44 10.20
CA ARG A 48 -0.41 -19.06 10.58
C ARG A 48 0.63 -18.48 9.64
N LYS A 49 1.72 -17.96 10.21
CA LYS A 49 2.90 -17.62 9.41
C LYS A 49 3.21 -18.86 8.60
N GLN A 50 3.05 -18.78 7.27
CA GLN A 50 3.48 -19.88 6.42
C GLN A 50 4.94 -20.17 6.79
N PRO A 51 5.34 -21.45 6.93
CA PRO A 51 6.75 -21.78 7.05
C PRO A 51 7.47 -21.02 5.93
N ASP A 52 8.61 -20.39 6.26
CA ASP A 52 9.27 -19.44 5.37
C ASP A 52 9.69 -20.16 4.08
N GLN A 53 8.77 -20.26 3.12
CA GLN A 53 8.94 -21.03 1.88
C GLN A 53 10.06 -20.42 1.04
N GLU A 54 10.41 -19.16 1.28
CA GLU A 54 11.57 -18.52 0.67
C GLU A 54 12.90 -18.99 1.26
N ARG A 55 12.90 -19.58 2.46
CA ARG A 55 14.06 -20.27 3.06
C ARG A 55 14.06 -21.76 2.82
N ASN A 56 13.02 -22.29 2.17
CA ASN A 56 12.94 -23.70 1.84
C ASN A 56 13.59 -23.98 0.47
N ASP A 57 14.11 -25.18 0.28
CA ASP A 57 14.74 -25.65 -0.96
C ASP A 57 13.73 -25.78 -2.14
N GLU A 58 12.44 -25.55 -1.88
CA GLU A 58 11.35 -25.63 -2.85
C GLU A 58 11.18 -24.37 -3.71
N LEU A 59 11.70 -23.22 -3.29
CA LEU A 59 11.50 -21.95 -4.02
C LEU A 59 12.08 -22.00 -5.46
N PRO A 60 13.30 -22.53 -5.70
CA PRO A 60 13.83 -22.67 -7.05
C PRO A 60 12.93 -23.51 -7.97
N ALA A 61 12.40 -24.63 -7.47
CA ALA A 61 11.48 -25.48 -8.22
C ALA A 61 10.19 -24.74 -8.56
N THR A 62 9.64 -23.98 -7.60
CA THR A 62 8.41 -23.18 -7.81
C THR A 62 8.62 -22.09 -8.87
N LEU A 63 9.77 -21.41 -8.88
CA LEU A 63 10.12 -20.43 -9.90
C LEU A 63 10.30 -21.07 -11.28
N GLN A 64 10.87 -22.28 -11.34
CA GLN A 64 10.97 -23.05 -12.58
C GLN A 64 9.59 -23.44 -13.12
N MET A 65 8.66 -23.83 -12.26
CA MET A 65 7.27 -24.12 -12.65
C MET A 65 6.55 -22.86 -13.14
N LEU A 66 6.76 -21.70 -12.51
CA LEU A 66 6.22 -20.42 -12.95
C LEU A 66 6.73 -20.08 -14.36
N GLU A 67 8.04 -20.21 -14.59
CA GLU A 67 8.67 -19.98 -15.89
C GLU A 67 8.10 -20.91 -16.97
N ALA A 68 8.01 -22.22 -16.68
CA ALA A 68 7.44 -23.19 -17.60
C ALA A 68 5.99 -22.84 -17.97
N ARG A 69 5.20 -22.40 -16.99
CA ARG A 69 3.81 -21.99 -17.24
C ARG A 69 3.74 -20.74 -18.11
N LEU A 70 4.50 -19.68 -17.80
CA LEU A 70 4.57 -18.46 -18.59
C LEU A 70 4.99 -18.75 -20.04
N LYS A 71 6.01 -19.59 -20.25
CA LYS A 71 6.43 -20.02 -21.60
C LYS A 71 5.29 -20.65 -22.39
N SER A 72 4.48 -21.49 -21.75
CA SER A 72 3.35 -22.18 -22.40
C SER A 72 2.15 -21.29 -22.71
N THR A 73 1.97 -20.16 -22.01
CA THR A 73 0.74 -19.34 -22.12
C THR A 73 0.97 -17.91 -22.62
N LYS A 74 2.21 -17.44 -22.76
CA LYS A 74 2.47 -16.02 -23.10
C LYS A 74 2.18 -15.60 -24.53
N LYS A 75 2.08 -16.53 -25.49
CA LYS A 75 1.96 -16.20 -26.91
C LYS A 75 0.72 -15.31 -27.18
N GLY A 76 0.92 -14.15 -27.79
CA GLY A 76 -0.12 -13.18 -28.12
C GLY A 76 -0.57 -12.28 -26.95
N THR A 77 0.07 -12.36 -25.78
CA THR A 77 -0.31 -11.58 -24.60
C THR A 77 0.54 -10.31 -24.43
N ALA A 78 0.10 -9.37 -23.59
CA ALA A 78 0.93 -8.21 -23.24
C ALA A 78 2.21 -8.60 -22.48
N TYR A 79 2.24 -9.75 -21.79
CA TYR A 79 3.47 -10.29 -21.19
C TYR A 79 4.54 -10.57 -22.25
N GLU A 80 4.17 -11.18 -23.38
CA GLU A 80 5.13 -11.43 -24.47
C GLU A 80 5.66 -10.12 -25.05
N VAL A 81 4.80 -9.10 -25.17
CA VAL A 81 5.22 -7.76 -25.60
C VAL A 81 6.23 -7.16 -24.60
N ALA A 82 5.94 -7.22 -23.29
CA ALA A 82 6.83 -6.72 -22.25
C ALA A 82 8.17 -7.46 -22.25
N GLU A 83 8.15 -8.79 -22.34
CA GLU A 83 9.36 -9.63 -22.35
C GLU A 83 10.26 -9.35 -23.57
N ARG A 84 9.68 -9.01 -24.72
CA ARG A 84 10.44 -8.58 -25.91
C ARG A 84 11.05 -7.19 -25.75
N ILE A 85 10.40 -6.29 -25.01
CA ILE A 85 10.90 -4.93 -24.75
C ILE A 85 12.02 -4.97 -23.72
N ASP A 86 11.80 -5.63 -22.58
CA ASP A 86 12.78 -5.80 -21.53
C ASP A 86 12.57 -7.13 -20.80
N SER A 87 13.30 -8.15 -21.25
CA SER A 87 13.27 -9.47 -20.62
C SER A 87 13.79 -9.43 -19.18
N SER A 88 14.70 -8.52 -18.85
CA SER A 88 15.28 -8.42 -17.49
C SER A 88 14.24 -7.93 -16.47
N TYR A 89 13.33 -7.05 -16.89
CA TYR A 89 12.19 -6.63 -16.08
C TYR A 89 11.24 -7.80 -15.79
N CYS A 90 10.82 -8.53 -16.83
CA CYS A 90 9.90 -9.66 -16.71
C CYS A 90 10.50 -10.87 -15.97
N THR A 91 11.82 -11.04 -16.04
CA THR A 91 12.57 -12.12 -15.37
C THR A 91 13.10 -11.72 -13.99
N ASN A 92 12.89 -10.47 -13.56
CA ASN A 92 13.34 -9.98 -12.26
C ASN A 92 12.81 -10.87 -11.12
N HIS A 93 13.74 -11.39 -10.31
CA HIS A 93 13.42 -12.33 -9.24
C HIS A 93 12.46 -11.73 -8.19
N GLY A 94 12.73 -10.50 -7.75
CA GLY A 94 11.89 -9.81 -6.77
C GLY A 94 10.47 -9.58 -7.29
N PHE A 95 10.35 -9.18 -8.56
CA PHE A 95 9.06 -8.97 -9.23
C PHE A 95 8.25 -10.26 -9.34
N ARG A 96 8.86 -11.37 -9.78
CA ARG A 96 8.20 -12.68 -9.85
C ARG A 96 7.76 -13.21 -8.49
N LEU A 97 8.56 -12.98 -7.46
CA LEU A 97 8.21 -13.34 -6.08
C LEU A 97 6.94 -12.62 -5.62
N MET A 98 6.63 -11.42 -6.09
CA MET A 98 5.38 -10.72 -5.73
C MET A 98 4.16 -11.56 -6.14
N PHE A 99 4.15 -12.10 -7.36
CA PHE A 99 3.05 -12.94 -7.86
C PHE A 99 2.98 -14.29 -7.15
N LEU A 100 4.13 -14.90 -6.84
CA LEU A 100 4.14 -16.14 -6.06
C LEU A 100 3.60 -15.92 -4.66
N ARG A 101 4.06 -14.88 -3.95
CA ARG A 101 3.54 -14.50 -2.62
C ARG A 101 2.04 -14.25 -2.66
N ALA A 102 1.58 -13.45 -3.63
CA ALA A 102 0.16 -13.14 -3.81
C ALA A 102 -0.73 -14.37 -4.03
N ASN A 103 -0.16 -15.46 -4.56
CA ASN A 103 -0.87 -16.71 -4.86
C ASN A 103 -0.44 -17.88 -3.97
N LYS A 104 0.14 -17.62 -2.79
CA LYS A 104 0.61 -18.65 -1.84
C LYS A 104 1.48 -19.71 -2.54
N TYR A 105 2.40 -19.25 -3.37
CA TYR A 105 3.36 -20.03 -4.16
C TYR A 105 2.74 -21.00 -5.18
N ASN A 106 1.47 -20.83 -5.53
CA ASN A 106 0.87 -21.56 -6.64
C ASN A 106 1.36 -20.97 -7.99
N ALA A 107 2.37 -21.62 -8.58
CA ALA A 107 2.99 -21.19 -9.83
C ALA A 107 2.00 -21.01 -11.00
N LYS A 108 0.96 -21.85 -11.09
CA LYS A 108 -0.05 -21.76 -12.15
C LYS A 108 -0.92 -20.51 -12.00
N LYS A 109 -1.42 -20.23 -10.78
CA LYS A 109 -2.20 -19.02 -10.49
C LYS A 109 -1.36 -17.76 -10.65
N ALA A 110 -0.11 -17.79 -10.17
CA ALA A 110 0.84 -16.69 -10.33
C ALA A 110 1.12 -16.36 -11.80
N ALA A 111 1.33 -17.37 -12.66
CA ALA A 111 1.54 -17.16 -14.09
C ALA A 111 0.34 -16.48 -14.77
N HIS A 112 -0.88 -16.94 -14.47
CA HIS A 112 -2.10 -16.33 -15.00
C HIS A 112 -2.28 -14.88 -14.52
N GLN A 113 -2.04 -14.62 -13.22
CA GLN A 113 -2.12 -13.27 -12.68
C GLN A 113 -1.06 -12.35 -13.32
N MET A 114 0.16 -12.84 -13.54
CA MET A 114 1.23 -12.08 -14.19
C MET A 114 0.90 -11.71 -15.64
N ILE A 115 0.24 -12.60 -16.40
CA ILE A 115 -0.26 -12.27 -17.75
C ILE A 115 -1.32 -11.16 -17.65
N SER A 116 -2.32 -11.34 -16.78
CA SER A 116 -3.39 -10.35 -16.59
C SER A 116 -2.86 -8.98 -16.12
N PHE A 117 -1.83 -8.97 -15.27
CA PHE A 117 -1.13 -7.76 -14.83
C PHE A 117 -0.60 -6.96 -16.02
N PHE A 118 0.12 -7.60 -16.94
CA PHE A 118 0.68 -6.90 -18.09
C PHE A 118 -0.40 -6.43 -19.07
N ASP A 119 -1.49 -7.17 -19.23
CA ASP A 119 -2.63 -6.72 -20.04
C ASP A 119 -3.24 -5.45 -19.43
N GLN A 120 -3.46 -5.42 -18.10
CA GLN A 120 -3.95 -4.22 -17.41
C GLN A 120 -2.96 -3.07 -17.49
N LYS A 121 -1.66 -3.33 -17.28
CA LYS A 121 -0.62 -2.29 -17.32
C LYS A 121 -0.47 -1.69 -18.72
N LEU A 122 -0.54 -2.51 -19.78
CA LEU A 122 -0.54 -2.04 -21.17
C LEU A 122 -1.75 -1.15 -21.45
N ASN A 123 -2.95 -1.57 -21.02
CA ASN A 123 -4.17 -0.80 -21.22
C ASN A 123 -4.16 0.54 -20.47
N LEU A 124 -3.58 0.58 -19.27
CA LEU A 124 -3.56 1.78 -18.44
C LEU A 124 -2.48 2.79 -18.84
N PHE A 125 -1.28 2.32 -19.18
CA PHE A 125 -0.11 3.19 -19.34
C PHE A 125 0.53 3.14 -20.73
N GLY A 126 0.02 2.30 -21.62
CA GLY A 126 0.54 2.14 -22.97
C GLY A 126 1.82 1.33 -23.03
N ARG A 127 2.32 1.15 -24.25
CA ARG A 127 3.47 0.30 -24.57
C ARG A 127 4.76 0.82 -23.92
N ASP A 128 4.96 2.13 -23.88
CA ASP A 128 6.22 2.74 -23.44
C ASP A 128 6.47 2.58 -21.93
N LYS A 129 5.42 2.31 -21.15
CA LYS A 129 5.48 2.15 -19.70
C LYS A 129 5.27 0.71 -19.23
N ILE A 130 5.10 -0.25 -20.13
CA ILE A 130 4.75 -1.63 -19.78
C ILE A 130 5.86 -2.35 -18.97
N THR A 131 7.13 -2.04 -19.24
CA THR A 131 8.31 -2.56 -18.52
C THR A 131 8.93 -1.53 -17.57
N LYS A 132 8.20 -0.46 -17.23
CA LYS A 132 8.65 0.58 -16.30
C LYS A 132 7.92 0.48 -14.96
N ASP A 133 8.62 0.66 -13.85
CA ASP A 133 7.96 0.90 -12.56
C ASP A 133 7.32 2.28 -12.57
N ILE A 134 5.99 2.33 -12.42
CA ILE A 134 5.22 3.56 -12.50
C ILE A 134 5.50 4.42 -11.28
N THR A 135 5.96 5.64 -11.54
CA THR A 135 6.26 6.67 -10.54
C THR A 135 5.18 7.74 -10.48
N PHE A 136 5.23 8.61 -9.48
CA PHE A 136 4.33 9.76 -9.39
C PHE A 136 4.38 10.67 -10.63
N ASP A 137 5.56 10.81 -11.26
CA ASP A 137 5.74 11.62 -12.46
C ASP A 137 5.16 10.97 -13.73
N ASP A 138 4.86 9.67 -13.69
CA ASP A 138 4.20 8.96 -14.79
C ASP A 138 2.69 9.17 -14.83
N LEU A 139 2.12 9.76 -13.78
CA LEU A 139 0.71 10.10 -13.65
C LEU A 139 0.43 11.48 -14.24
N ASP A 140 -0.66 11.60 -14.99
CA ASP A 140 -1.10 12.90 -15.49
C ASP A 140 -1.75 13.75 -14.37
N GLU A 141 -2.10 15.00 -14.67
CA GLU A 141 -2.69 15.90 -13.67
C GLU A 141 -4.06 15.45 -13.17
N ASP A 142 -4.82 14.69 -13.96
CA ASP A 142 -6.13 14.19 -13.54
C ASP A 142 -5.99 12.91 -12.70
N ASP A 143 -5.01 12.06 -12.99
CA ASP A 143 -4.59 10.95 -12.14
C ASP A 143 -4.15 11.45 -10.76
N LYS A 144 -3.35 12.54 -10.73
CA LYS A 144 -2.90 13.17 -9.47
C LYS A 144 -4.06 13.76 -8.70
N LYS A 145 -5.01 14.43 -9.34
CA LYS A 145 -6.26 14.88 -8.69
C LYS A 145 -7.05 13.71 -8.11
N CYS A 146 -7.16 12.60 -8.84
CA CYS A 146 -7.80 11.38 -8.31
C CYS A 146 -7.08 10.84 -7.06
N LEU A 147 -5.75 10.88 -7.04
CA LEU A 147 -4.98 10.55 -5.83
C LEU A 147 -5.29 11.53 -4.70
N GLU A 148 -5.20 12.84 -4.93
CA GLU A 148 -5.36 13.89 -3.90
C GLU A 148 -6.75 13.91 -3.25
N GLN A 149 -7.80 13.50 -3.98
CA GLN A 149 -9.16 13.36 -3.47
C GLN A 149 -9.29 12.37 -2.30
N GLY A 150 -8.37 11.40 -2.19
CA GLY A 150 -8.39 10.42 -1.09
C GLY A 150 -9.56 9.44 -1.13
N SER A 151 -10.14 9.19 -2.31
CA SER A 151 -11.17 8.15 -2.51
C SER A 151 -10.63 6.74 -2.28
N THR A 152 -9.31 6.56 -2.34
CA THR A 152 -8.59 5.36 -1.90
C THR A 152 -7.43 5.79 -1.03
N GLN A 153 -7.36 5.27 0.19
CA GLN A 153 -6.28 5.55 1.13
C GLN A 153 -5.66 4.26 1.63
N ALA A 154 -4.33 4.30 1.80
CA ALA A 154 -3.56 3.21 2.33
C ALA A 154 -3.15 3.51 3.77
N VAL A 155 -3.60 2.69 4.72
CA VAL A 155 -3.26 2.81 6.14
C VAL A 155 -2.49 1.58 6.58
N SER A 156 -1.30 1.77 7.13
CA SER A 156 -0.51 0.68 7.68
C SER A 156 -0.81 0.50 9.17
N THR A 157 -1.27 -0.69 9.57
CA THR A 157 -1.42 -1.05 10.99
C THR A 157 -0.26 -1.93 11.47
N SER A 158 -0.18 -2.20 12.77
CA SER A 158 0.83 -3.11 13.31
C SER A 158 0.67 -4.57 12.85
N LYS A 159 -0.50 -4.94 12.31
CA LYS A 159 -0.81 -6.32 11.88
C LYS A 159 -0.79 -6.45 10.36
N ARG A 160 -1.59 -5.65 9.67
CA ARG A 160 -1.78 -5.73 8.21
C ARG A 160 -2.04 -4.35 7.62
N HIS A 161 -1.68 -4.16 6.36
CA HIS A 161 -2.06 -2.96 5.63
C HIS A 161 -3.55 -2.98 5.28
N ILE A 162 -4.19 -1.83 5.39
CA ILE A 162 -5.59 -1.61 5.07
C ILE A 162 -5.65 -0.66 3.87
N LEU A 163 -6.39 -1.07 2.84
CA LEU A 163 -6.74 -0.23 1.70
C LEU A 163 -8.20 0.17 1.85
N THR A 164 -8.44 1.39 2.32
CA THR A 164 -9.80 1.91 2.49
C THR A 164 -10.23 2.64 1.23
N CYS A 165 -11.39 2.28 0.68
CA CYS A 165 -12.01 2.91 -0.48
C CYS A 165 -13.30 3.61 -0.05
N PHE A 166 -13.48 4.87 -0.46
CA PHE A 166 -14.64 5.70 -0.17
C PHE A 166 -15.36 6.05 -1.47
N PRO A 167 -16.38 5.28 -1.88
CA PRO A 167 -17.06 5.50 -3.15
C PRO A 167 -17.70 6.89 -3.29
N GLY A 168 -18.20 7.46 -2.20
CA GLY A 168 -18.80 8.81 -2.21
C GLY A 168 -17.82 9.95 -2.46
N LEU A 169 -16.50 9.71 -2.38
CA LEU A 169 -15.49 10.71 -2.75
C LEU A 169 -15.07 10.64 -4.22
N ARG A 170 -15.58 9.67 -4.98
CA ARG A 170 -15.22 9.51 -6.40
C ARG A 170 -15.83 10.66 -7.20
N LYS A 171 -14.98 11.51 -7.79
CA LYS A 171 -15.40 12.60 -8.68
C LYS A 171 -14.71 12.47 -10.03
N PHE A 172 -15.50 12.43 -11.09
CA PHE A 172 -14.99 12.39 -12.46
C PHE A 172 -14.96 13.82 -13.03
N ASN A 173 -13.88 14.57 -12.77
CA ASN A 173 -13.78 15.97 -13.21
C ASN A 173 -13.61 16.11 -14.74
N THR A 174 -12.95 15.15 -15.40
CA THR A 174 -12.62 15.20 -16.85
C THR A 174 -12.93 13.90 -17.60
N GLY A 175 -13.60 12.94 -16.96
CA GLY A 175 -14.16 11.77 -17.65
C GLY A 175 -13.15 10.68 -17.97
N THR A 176 -13.05 9.69 -17.08
CA THR A 176 -13.13 8.24 -17.36
C THR A 176 -12.72 7.51 -16.08
N ILE A 177 -13.20 6.28 -15.91
CA ILE A 177 -12.72 5.38 -14.85
C ILE A 177 -11.20 5.14 -14.95
N ALA A 178 -10.56 5.43 -16.09
CA ALA A 178 -9.15 5.17 -16.33
C ALA A 178 -8.21 5.93 -15.39
N ASN A 179 -8.49 7.22 -15.09
CA ASN A 179 -7.66 7.99 -14.16
C ASN A 179 -7.68 7.39 -12.75
N GLU A 180 -8.86 6.99 -12.29
CA GLU A 180 -9.02 6.31 -11.00
C GLU A 180 -8.29 4.96 -10.98
N LEU A 181 -8.33 4.21 -12.08
CA LEU A 181 -7.60 2.94 -12.20
C LEU A 181 -6.08 3.16 -12.15
N ARG A 182 -5.53 4.18 -12.83
CA ARG A 182 -4.10 4.51 -12.76
C ARG A 182 -3.69 4.95 -11.35
N ALA A 183 -4.48 5.80 -10.71
CA ALA A 183 -4.27 6.23 -9.33
C ALA A 183 -4.27 5.03 -8.35
N ARG A 184 -5.26 4.13 -8.45
CA ARG A 184 -5.32 2.93 -7.61
C ARG A 184 -4.21 1.93 -7.90
N TYR A 185 -3.84 1.75 -9.17
CA TYR A 185 -2.66 0.97 -9.56
C TYR A 185 -1.43 1.49 -8.82
N TYR A 186 -1.20 2.80 -8.84
CA TYR A 186 -0.06 3.43 -8.20
C TYR A 186 -0.04 3.22 -6.67
N ILE A 187 -1.18 3.41 -5.99
CA ILE A 187 -1.31 3.18 -4.55
C ILE A 187 -0.97 1.73 -4.19
N ILE A 188 -1.58 0.76 -4.89
CA ILE A 188 -1.42 -0.66 -4.58
C ILE A 188 0.02 -1.11 -4.87
N MET A 189 0.59 -0.74 -6.02
CA MET A 189 1.97 -1.08 -6.34
C MET A 189 2.98 -0.43 -5.38
N SER A 190 2.68 0.78 -4.88
CA SER A 190 3.48 1.42 -3.83
C SER A 190 3.41 0.66 -2.50
N LEU A 191 2.24 0.16 -2.11
CA LEU A 191 2.08 -0.69 -0.92
C LEU A 191 2.87 -1.99 -1.04
N LEU A 192 2.88 -2.58 -2.23
CA LEU A 192 3.57 -3.83 -2.49
C LEU A 192 5.09 -3.68 -2.58
N GLN A 193 5.67 -2.49 -2.42
CA GLN A 193 7.12 -2.36 -2.22
C GLN A 193 7.56 -2.98 -0.88
N PHE A 194 6.64 -3.13 0.08
CA PHE A 194 6.93 -3.73 1.37
C PHE A 194 6.65 -5.24 1.34
N LYS A 195 7.68 -6.05 1.67
CA LYS A 195 7.58 -7.53 1.69
C LYS A 195 6.45 -8.04 2.58
N ASN A 196 6.20 -7.42 3.73
CA ASN A 196 5.11 -7.82 4.61
C ASN A 196 3.73 -7.62 3.97
N ALA A 197 3.52 -6.57 3.17
CA ALA A 197 2.27 -6.39 2.43
C ALA A 197 2.02 -7.50 1.40
N GLN A 198 3.10 -8.04 0.82
CA GLN A 198 3.00 -9.14 -0.15
C GLN A 198 2.70 -10.48 0.52
N ILE A 199 3.30 -10.74 1.69
CA ILE A 199 3.17 -12.03 2.41
C ILE A 199 1.88 -12.06 3.22
N ASP A 200 1.66 -11.06 4.06
CA ASP A 200 0.51 -11.01 4.97
C ASP A 200 -0.78 -10.64 4.24
N GLY A 201 -0.66 -10.13 3.02
CA GLY A 201 -1.73 -9.57 2.22
C GLY A 201 -2.23 -8.22 2.73
N ILE A 202 -3.32 -7.75 2.13
CA ILE A 202 -4.00 -6.52 2.53
C ILE A 202 -5.46 -6.79 2.87
N ASN A 203 -6.00 -5.99 3.80
CA ASN A 203 -7.44 -5.90 4.00
C ASN A 203 -7.99 -4.75 3.15
N VAL A 204 -8.97 -5.02 2.32
CA VAL A 204 -9.66 -3.99 1.54
C VAL A 204 -10.95 -3.64 2.28
N VAL A 205 -11.17 -2.36 2.54
CA VAL A 205 -12.41 -1.86 3.17
C VAL A 205 -13.09 -0.93 2.20
N ASN A 206 -14.16 -1.38 1.56
CA ASN A 206 -15.03 -0.51 0.77
C ASN A 206 -16.09 0.10 1.69
N TYR A 207 -15.93 1.38 2.03
CA TYR A 207 -16.71 2.06 3.05
C TYR A 207 -17.75 2.99 2.42
N ALA A 208 -18.96 2.47 2.20
CA ALA A 208 -20.08 3.13 1.52
C ALA A 208 -21.25 3.42 2.49
N VAL A 209 -20.95 4.04 3.63
CA VAL A 209 -21.92 4.34 4.70
C VAL A 209 -22.27 5.82 4.71
N GLY A 210 -23.56 6.16 4.87
CA GLY A 210 -24.02 7.54 5.04
C GLY A 210 -23.73 8.42 3.81
N ALA A 211 -23.04 9.54 4.01
CA ALA A 211 -22.64 10.44 2.92
C ALA A 211 -21.55 9.86 1.99
N LEU A 212 -20.93 8.74 2.37
CA LEU A 212 -19.84 8.11 1.61
C LEU A 212 -20.31 7.01 0.65
N LYS A 213 -21.64 6.87 0.46
CA LYS A 213 -22.27 5.98 -0.54
C LYS A 213 -21.78 6.29 -1.94
N ASP A 214 -21.70 5.27 -2.79
CA ASP A 214 -21.40 5.48 -4.20
C ASP A 214 -22.49 6.31 -4.88
N GLN A 215 -22.10 7.47 -5.41
CA GLN A 215 -22.98 8.38 -6.15
C GLN A 215 -22.95 8.11 -7.66
N THR A 216 -22.26 7.05 -8.09
CA THR A 216 -21.97 6.76 -9.51
C THR A 216 -22.76 5.59 -10.04
N SER A 217 -23.72 5.08 -9.25
CA SER A 217 -24.52 3.88 -9.58
C SER A 217 -23.65 2.67 -9.94
N GLY A 218 -22.50 2.50 -9.27
CA GLY A 218 -21.55 1.42 -9.51
C GLY A 218 -20.67 1.61 -10.73
N THR A 219 -20.68 2.78 -11.38
CA THR A 219 -19.84 3.04 -12.56
C THR A 219 -18.39 2.72 -12.25
N GLY A 220 -17.80 1.84 -13.07
CA GLY A 220 -16.40 1.44 -12.94
C GLY A 220 -16.11 0.36 -11.89
N PHE A 221 -17.08 -0.09 -11.09
CA PHE A 221 -16.87 -1.10 -10.05
C PHE A 221 -16.24 -2.40 -10.58
N VAL A 222 -16.73 -2.89 -11.72
CA VAL A 222 -16.17 -4.08 -12.44
C VAL A 222 -14.72 -3.84 -12.86
N ALA A 223 -14.40 -2.65 -13.36
CA ALA A 223 -13.05 -2.31 -13.78
C ALA A 223 -12.09 -2.22 -12.59
N LEU A 224 -12.53 -1.64 -11.47
CA LEU A 224 -11.77 -1.57 -10.22
C LEU A 224 -11.50 -2.97 -9.65
N THR A 225 -12.51 -3.84 -9.68
CA THR A 225 -12.39 -5.24 -9.24
C THR A 225 -11.40 -5.99 -10.12
N ARG A 226 -11.50 -5.84 -11.45
CA ARG A 226 -10.58 -6.46 -12.41
C ARG A 226 -9.14 -6.00 -12.22
N LEU A 227 -8.93 -4.70 -12.01
CA LEU A 227 -7.61 -4.16 -11.67
C LEU A 227 -7.07 -4.84 -10.42
N LEU A 228 -7.82 -4.83 -9.32
CA LEU A 228 -7.36 -5.41 -8.06
C LEU A 228 -6.97 -6.90 -8.18
N LEU A 229 -7.75 -7.69 -8.92
CA LEU A 229 -7.48 -9.12 -9.15
C LEU A 229 -6.26 -9.36 -10.06
N SER A 230 -5.93 -8.42 -10.93
CA SER A 230 -4.77 -8.51 -11.84
C SER A 230 -3.44 -8.16 -11.17
N LEU A 231 -3.46 -7.35 -10.10
CA LEU A 231 -2.25 -6.91 -9.41
C LEU A 231 -1.68 -8.04 -8.54
N PRO A 232 -0.36 -8.08 -8.30
CA PRO A 232 0.29 -9.10 -7.45
C PRO A 232 0.03 -8.86 -5.95
N VAL A 233 -1.24 -8.79 -5.58
CA VAL A 233 -1.72 -8.54 -4.21
C VAL A 233 -2.48 -9.76 -3.68
N HIS A 234 -2.13 -10.20 -2.48
CA HIS A 234 -2.96 -11.13 -1.71
C HIS A 234 -4.05 -10.34 -0.98
N ILE A 235 -5.31 -10.52 -1.35
CA ILE A 235 -6.45 -9.93 -0.64
C ILE A 235 -6.79 -10.88 0.51
N ALA A 236 -6.34 -10.53 1.72
CA ALA A 236 -6.59 -11.37 2.88
C ALA A 236 -8.05 -11.28 3.33
N ALA A 237 -8.65 -10.10 3.21
CA ALA A 237 -10.07 -9.89 3.44
C ALA A 237 -10.58 -8.70 2.62
N ALA A 238 -11.83 -8.79 2.16
CA ALA A 238 -12.56 -7.68 1.57
C ALA A 238 -13.80 -7.39 2.43
N HIS A 239 -13.87 -6.20 3.00
CA HIS A 239 -14.97 -5.75 3.85
C HIS A 239 -15.79 -4.71 3.08
N HIS A 240 -17.02 -5.05 2.72
CA HIS A 240 -17.97 -4.12 2.13
C HIS A 240 -18.87 -3.57 3.24
N CYS A 241 -18.82 -2.26 3.47
CA CYS A 241 -19.57 -1.60 4.52
C CYS A 241 -20.64 -0.71 3.89
N CYS A 242 -21.89 -0.86 4.29
CA CYS A 242 -23.00 -0.10 3.72
C CYS A 242 -24.17 0.02 4.71
N ASP A 243 -25.01 1.02 4.51
CA ASP A 243 -26.28 1.26 5.23
C ASP A 243 -27.47 1.34 4.25
N ASP A 244 -27.25 0.89 3.01
CA ASP A 244 -28.22 0.95 1.92
C ASP A 244 -28.16 -0.32 1.07
N VAL A 245 -29.32 -0.84 0.70
CA VAL A 245 -29.48 -2.07 -0.08
C VAL A 245 -28.93 -1.88 -1.51
N ALA A 246 -29.05 -0.70 -2.11
CA ALA A 246 -28.51 -0.49 -3.45
C ALA A 246 -26.97 -0.60 -3.46
N GLN A 247 -26.30 -0.08 -2.43
CA GLN A 247 -24.84 -0.28 -2.26
C GLN A 247 -24.46 -1.74 -2.05
N TYR A 248 -25.31 -2.49 -1.34
CA TYR A 248 -25.13 -3.92 -1.13
C TYR A 248 -25.26 -4.68 -2.47
N LEU A 249 -26.19 -4.29 -3.35
CA LEU A 249 -26.40 -4.88 -4.67
C LEU A 249 -25.24 -4.67 -5.64
N LEU A 250 -24.50 -3.56 -5.52
CA LEU A 250 -23.30 -3.32 -6.34
C LEU A 250 -22.25 -4.42 -6.17
N LEU A 251 -22.26 -5.12 -5.02
CA LEU A 251 -21.40 -6.26 -4.74
C LEU A 251 -21.64 -7.45 -5.68
N SER A 252 -22.84 -7.59 -6.25
CA SER A 252 -23.17 -8.67 -7.19
C SER A 252 -22.20 -8.73 -8.38
N GLY A 253 -21.66 -7.59 -8.82
CA GLY A 253 -20.62 -7.53 -9.84
C GLY A 253 -19.30 -8.18 -9.40
N ALA A 254 -18.91 -8.03 -8.12
CA ALA A 254 -17.73 -8.66 -7.57
C ALA A 254 -17.95 -10.17 -7.39
N LEU A 255 -19.16 -10.59 -6.98
CA LEU A 255 -19.54 -11.99 -6.89
C LEU A 255 -19.41 -12.71 -8.24
N ARG A 256 -19.74 -12.02 -9.35
CA ARG A 256 -19.62 -12.56 -10.70
C ARG A 256 -18.17 -12.74 -11.19
N LEU A 257 -17.24 -11.94 -10.68
CA LEU A 257 -15.84 -11.97 -11.09
C LEU A 257 -14.95 -12.80 -10.16
N GLY A 258 -15.36 -12.99 -8.91
CA GLY A 258 -14.58 -13.65 -7.88
C GLY A 258 -14.55 -15.18 -8.05
N SER A 259 -13.38 -15.78 -7.80
CA SER A 259 -13.31 -17.23 -7.55
C SER A 259 -13.94 -17.56 -6.19
N ALA A 260 -14.36 -18.81 -5.97
CA ALA A 260 -14.90 -19.24 -4.67
C ALA A 260 -13.96 -18.90 -3.49
N SER A 261 -12.64 -18.99 -3.71
CA SER A 261 -11.64 -18.63 -2.70
C SER A 261 -11.65 -17.14 -2.36
N ASN A 262 -11.82 -16.26 -3.35
CA ASN A 262 -11.91 -14.82 -3.11
C ASN A 262 -13.22 -14.45 -2.41
N LEU A 263 -14.31 -15.12 -2.79
CA LEU A 263 -15.64 -14.87 -2.23
C LEU A 263 -15.76 -15.33 -0.77
N ALA A 264 -15.04 -16.39 -0.37
CA ALA A 264 -14.95 -16.78 1.03
C ALA A 264 -14.21 -15.76 1.93
N ARG A 265 -13.52 -14.79 1.33
CA ARG A 265 -12.84 -13.68 2.05
C ARG A 265 -13.63 -12.37 2.01
N LEU A 266 -14.82 -12.39 1.41
CA LEU A 266 -15.69 -11.23 1.30
C LEU A 266 -16.68 -11.18 2.47
N MET A 267 -16.63 -10.11 3.24
CA MET A 267 -17.50 -9.85 4.37
C MET A 267 -18.33 -8.61 4.12
N VAL A 268 -19.63 -8.66 4.42
CA VAL A 268 -20.52 -7.51 4.28
C VAL A 268 -21.03 -7.05 5.63
N HIS A 269 -20.87 -5.76 5.90
CA HIS A 269 -21.23 -5.10 7.15
C HIS A 269 -22.35 -4.09 6.86
N TYR A 270 -23.58 -4.46 7.21
CA TYR A 270 -24.73 -3.58 7.08
C TYR A 270 -25.01 -2.81 8.38
N GLY A 271 -25.18 -1.49 8.32
CA GLY A 271 -25.58 -0.67 9.47
C GLY A 271 -25.01 0.75 9.44
N SER A 272 -25.32 1.52 10.49
CA SER A 272 -24.76 2.86 10.73
C SER A 272 -23.23 2.85 10.87
N HIS A 273 -22.62 4.04 10.84
CA HIS A 273 -21.17 4.21 11.02
C HIS A 273 -20.64 3.49 12.28
N THR A 274 -21.35 3.64 13.41
CA THR A 274 -20.98 3.03 14.68
C THR A 274 -21.10 1.50 14.64
N GLU A 275 -22.19 0.97 14.11
CA GLU A 275 -22.41 -0.49 14.01
C GLU A 275 -21.38 -1.15 13.09
N VAL A 276 -21.09 -0.53 11.95
CA VAL A 276 -20.06 -1.01 11.01
C VAL A 276 -18.68 -0.98 11.66
N ALA A 277 -18.32 0.12 12.34
CA ALA A 277 -17.03 0.23 13.01
C ALA A 277 -16.88 -0.85 14.11
N TYR A 278 -17.94 -1.12 14.87
CA TYR A 278 -17.96 -2.20 15.86
C TYR A 278 -17.76 -3.57 15.22
N LYS A 279 -18.48 -3.87 14.12
CA LYS A 279 -18.34 -5.13 13.37
C LYS A 279 -16.94 -5.31 12.79
N LEU A 280 -16.35 -4.26 12.22
CA LEU A 280 -14.96 -4.28 11.74
C LEU A 280 -13.96 -4.56 12.86
N GLY A 281 -14.23 -4.08 14.09
CA GLY A 281 -13.43 -4.34 15.27
C GLY A 281 -13.25 -5.84 15.57
N ALA A 282 -14.29 -6.66 15.32
CA ALA A 282 -14.23 -8.12 15.48
C ALA A 282 -13.24 -8.80 14.51
N TYR A 283 -12.85 -8.11 13.43
CA TYR A 283 -11.85 -8.55 12.45
C TYR A 283 -10.49 -7.87 12.65
N GLY A 284 -10.29 -7.19 13.77
CA GLY A 284 -9.05 -6.48 14.08
C GLY A 284 -8.88 -5.15 13.35
N ILE A 285 -9.93 -4.63 12.69
CA ILE A 285 -9.93 -3.32 12.04
C ILE A 285 -10.58 -2.33 13.02
N GLN A 286 -9.75 -1.68 13.84
CA GLN A 286 -10.22 -0.72 14.84
C GLN A 286 -10.73 0.56 14.18
N GLN A 287 -11.71 1.23 14.80
CA GLN A 287 -12.25 2.51 14.30
C GLN A 287 -11.15 3.55 14.09
N SER A 288 -10.17 3.61 14.99
CA SER A 288 -9.00 4.50 14.90
C SER A 288 -8.06 4.19 13.73
N SER A 289 -8.18 3.02 13.11
CA SER A 289 -7.40 2.63 11.92
C SER A 289 -8.09 3.04 10.62
N LEU A 290 -9.37 3.45 10.67
CA LEU A 290 -10.05 4.02 9.52
C LEU A 290 -9.71 5.51 9.42
N PRO A 291 -9.46 6.05 8.22
CA PRO A 291 -9.17 7.48 8.04
C PRO A 291 -10.49 8.29 8.06
N LEU A 292 -11.23 8.17 9.15
CA LEU A 292 -12.51 8.83 9.41
C LEU A 292 -12.43 9.61 10.72
N ASN A 293 -13.05 10.78 10.76
CA ASN A 293 -13.31 11.47 12.01
C ASN A 293 -14.29 10.62 12.86
N PRO A 294 -13.99 10.32 14.14
CA PRO A 294 -14.83 9.44 14.95
C PRO A 294 -16.20 10.04 15.27
N VAL A 295 -16.36 11.37 15.17
CA VAL A 295 -17.60 12.10 15.48
C VAL A 295 -18.34 12.50 14.20
N THR A 296 -17.65 13.15 13.26
CA THR A 296 -18.30 13.67 12.03
C THR A 296 -18.41 12.62 10.93
N HIS A 297 -17.64 11.53 11.03
CA HIS A 297 -17.50 10.50 9.99
C HIS A 297 -17.00 11.02 8.64
N GLU A 298 -16.45 12.24 8.61
CA GLU A 298 -15.78 12.79 7.45
C GLU A 298 -14.42 12.10 7.25
N VAL A 299 -14.01 12.00 5.99
CA VAL A 299 -12.73 11.40 5.61
C VAL A 299 -11.58 12.34 5.99
N VAL A 300 -10.61 11.81 6.74
CA VAL A 300 -9.40 12.53 7.14
C VAL A 300 -8.34 12.36 6.06
N LEU A 301 -7.84 13.48 5.50
CA LEU A 301 -6.88 13.47 4.38
C LEU A 301 -5.42 13.71 4.78
N ASP A 302 -5.17 14.21 6.00
CA ASP A 302 -3.82 14.64 6.41
C ASP A 302 -2.75 13.55 6.23
N ASN A 303 -3.06 12.33 6.69
CA ASN A 303 -2.16 11.18 6.56
C ASN A 303 -1.98 10.75 5.11
N HIS A 304 -3.04 10.81 4.30
CA HIS A 304 -3.01 10.48 2.89
C HIS A 304 -2.15 11.47 2.09
N HIS A 305 -2.32 12.77 2.33
CA HIS A 305 -1.48 13.80 1.70
C HIS A 305 -0.02 13.71 2.17
N ALA A 306 0.22 13.37 3.44
CA ALA A 306 1.56 13.09 3.94
C ALA A 306 2.19 11.86 3.25
N TRP A 307 1.39 10.83 3.00
CA TRP A 307 1.79 9.66 2.23
C TRP A 307 2.13 10.03 0.77
N ILE A 308 1.30 10.82 0.09
CA ILE A 308 1.59 11.31 -1.28
C ILE A 308 2.92 12.07 -1.32
N ARG A 309 3.15 13.01 -0.40
CA ARG A 309 4.43 13.74 -0.32
C ARG A 309 5.62 12.81 -0.10
N THR A 310 5.46 11.81 0.76
CA THR A 310 6.49 10.79 1.00
C THR A 310 6.80 10.03 -0.29
N ARG A 311 5.77 9.65 -1.05
CA ARG A 311 5.88 8.94 -2.31
C ARG A 311 6.58 9.76 -3.40
N GLN A 312 6.25 11.04 -3.54
CA GLN A 312 6.96 11.95 -4.45
C GLN A 312 8.47 11.97 -4.17
N VAL A 313 8.87 12.04 -2.91
CA VAL A 313 10.29 12.02 -2.53
C VAL A 313 10.93 10.66 -2.83
N MET A 314 10.25 9.56 -2.52
CA MET A 314 10.75 8.21 -2.80
C MET A 314 10.98 7.98 -4.29
N ASP A 315 10.02 8.36 -5.12
CA ASP A 315 10.08 8.16 -6.57
C ASP A 315 11.16 9.04 -7.20
N ALA A 316 11.29 10.29 -6.74
CA ALA A 316 12.36 11.21 -7.16
C ALA A 316 13.77 10.78 -6.71
N VAL A 317 13.89 9.81 -5.79
CA VAL A 317 15.18 9.17 -5.45
C VAL A 317 15.44 8.00 -6.38
N GLN A 318 14.41 7.23 -6.74
CA GLN A 318 14.54 6.06 -7.61
C GLN A 318 14.81 6.43 -9.06
N SER A 319 14.33 7.60 -9.52
CA SER A 319 14.49 8.07 -10.90
C SER A 319 15.90 8.59 -11.24
N VAL A 320 16.79 8.76 -10.25
CA VAL A 320 18.16 9.24 -10.49
C VAL A 320 18.99 8.13 -11.17
N PRO A 321 19.50 8.34 -12.41
CA PRO A 321 20.31 7.35 -13.10
C PRO A 321 21.54 6.96 -12.28
N ARG A 322 21.76 5.64 -12.10
CA ARG A 322 22.91 5.13 -11.33
C ARG A 322 24.26 5.44 -12.00
N ASP A 323 24.25 5.73 -13.30
CA ASP A 323 25.46 5.93 -14.11
C ASP A 323 26.17 7.27 -13.87
N PHE A 324 25.62 8.17 -13.06
CA PHE A 324 26.36 9.36 -12.59
C PHE A 324 27.43 9.07 -11.53
N SER A 325 27.57 7.81 -11.12
CA SER A 325 28.61 7.36 -10.19
C SER A 325 29.71 6.60 -10.93
N MET A 326 30.71 7.31 -11.51
CA MET A 326 32.12 6.86 -11.61
C MET A 326 33.08 7.91 -12.21
N ALA A 327 32.60 8.94 -12.91
CA ALA A 327 33.48 10.04 -13.29
C ALA A 327 33.72 10.96 -12.08
N ARG A 328 34.82 10.74 -11.35
CA ARG A 328 35.36 11.75 -10.42
C ARG A 328 35.52 13.05 -11.23
N PRO A 329 34.77 14.13 -10.93
CA PRO A 329 35.05 15.41 -11.54
C PRO A 329 36.40 15.86 -11.01
N SER A 330 37.36 16.07 -11.90
CA SER A 330 38.52 16.90 -11.63
C SER A 330 38.01 18.24 -11.08
N LEU A 331 38.59 18.65 -9.94
CA LEU A 331 38.33 19.93 -9.28
C LEU A 331 38.67 21.08 -10.24
N VAL A 332 37.71 21.49 -11.06
CA VAL A 332 37.72 22.78 -11.74
C VAL A 332 36.34 23.39 -11.56
N GLY A 333 36.32 24.55 -10.92
CA GLY A 333 35.12 25.20 -10.41
C GLY A 333 34.08 25.44 -11.51
N SER A 334 32.87 24.96 -11.26
CA SER A 334 31.67 25.49 -11.89
C SER A 334 30.55 25.52 -10.86
N GLN A 335 30.16 26.73 -10.49
CA GLN A 335 29.00 27.02 -9.65
C GLN A 335 27.72 26.84 -10.48
N GLY A 336 27.34 25.59 -10.74
CA GLY A 336 26.03 25.24 -11.29
C GLY A 336 25.12 24.74 -10.17
N GLY A 337 24.49 25.66 -9.44
CA GLY A 337 23.51 25.30 -8.41
C GLY A 337 22.24 24.76 -9.06
N PHE A 338 21.94 23.48 -8.87
CA PHE A 338 20.63 22.92 -9.20
C PHE A 338 19.63 23.39 -8.13
N GLU A 339 18.74 24.32 -8.48
CA GLU A 339 17.65 24.76 -7.61
C GLU A 339 16.55 23.68 -7.53
N MET A 340 16.17 23.32 -6.29
CA MET A 340 15.04 22.44 -6.04
C MET A 340 13.72 23.13 -6.45
N PRO A 341 12.75 22.41 -7.03
CA PRO A 341 11.41 22.94 -7.26
C PRO A 341 10.78 23.42 -5.95
N SER A 342 10.40 24.70 -5.89
CA SER A 342 9.91 25.39 -4.69
C SER A 342 8.66 24.75 -4.05
N HIS A 343 7.90 23.96 -4.81
CA HIS A 343 6.68 23.28 -4.32
C HIS A 343 6.97 22.03 -3.45
N LEU A 344 8.18 21.47 -3.50
CA LEU A 344 8.60 20.33 -2.63
C LEU A 344 9.25 20.79 -1.32
N MET A 345 9.56 22.07 -1.20
CA MET A 345 9.96 22.68 0.06
C MET A 345 8.69 23.18 0.75
N PRO A 346 8.45 22.84 2.03
CA PRO A 346 7.43 23.56 2.78
C PRO A 346 7.76 25.05 2.71
N SER A 347 6.78 25.85 2.29
CA SER A 347 6.93 27.30 2.14
C SER A 347 7.52 27.88 3.41
N GLN A 348 8.81 28.24 3.38
CA GLN A 348 9.40 29.06 4.40
C GLN A 348 8.85 30.47 4.18
N LYS A 349 7.67 30.74 4.76
CA LYS A 349 7.37 32.11 5.17
C LYS A 349 8.57 32.54 6.00
N LYS A 350 9.31 33.54 5.50
CA LYS A 350 10.23 34.33 6.32
C LYS A 350 9.38 35.08 7.35
N SER A 351 8.92 34.40 8.39
CA SER A 351 8.46 35.01 9.61
C SER A 351 9.70 35.34 10.43
N GLY A 352 10.14 36.59 10.35
CA GLY A 352 10.91 37.23 11.44
C GLY A 352 10.03 37.49 12.66
N GLY A 353 9.02 36.66 12.90
CA GLY A 353 8.11 36.73 14.02
C GLY A 353 8.40 35.55 14.92
N VAL A 354 8.72 35.84 16.17
CA VAL A 354 8.72 34.90 17.28
C VAL A 354 7.46 34.04 17.16
N ASP A 355 7.63 32.75 16.82
CA ASP A 355 6.56 31.77 16.88
C ASP A 355 6.10 31.75 18.34
N THR A 356 5.00 32.43 18.62
CA THR A 356 4.33 32.39 19.91
C THR A 356 3.89 30.97 20.12
N ALA A 357 4.68 30.23 20.90
CA ALA A 357 4.40 28.90 21.36
C ALA A 357 2.96 28.84 21.85
N THR A 358 2.12 28.08 21.15
CA THR A 358 0.89 27.56 21.75
C THR A 358 1.23 27.01 23.13
N PRO A 359 0.46 27.33 24.18
CA PRO A 359 0.77 26.94 25.55
C PRO A 359 1.11 25.45 25.59
N ASN A 360 2.30 25.15 26.13
CA ASN A 360 2.94 23.84 26.08
C ASN A 360 2.03 22.82 26.77
N LYS A 361 1.16 22.17 26.00
CA LYS A 361 0.40 21.02 26.49
C LYS A 361 1.42 19.97 26.88
N ASP A 362 1.34 19.47 28.10
CA ASP A 362 2.19 18.38 28.58
C ASP A 362 2.16 17.23 27.57
N ILE A 363 3.29 17.03 26.86
CA ILE A 363 3.38 16.05 25.78
C ILE A 363 3.85 14.74 26.40
N HIS A 364 2.98 13.75 26.45
CA HIS A 364 3.39 12.39 26.77
C HIS A 364 3.71 11.60 25.49
N PRO A 365 4.85 10.88 25.47
CA PRO A 365 5.18 9.93 24.42
C PRO A 365 4.08 8.90 24.21
N ARG A 366 3.68 8.70 22.95
CA ARG A 366 2.81 7.60 22.53
C ARG A 366 3.66 6.45 22.03
N ARG A 367 3.08 5.25 22.02
CA ARG A 367 3.72 4.01 21.54
C ARG A 367 4.44 4.15 20.19
N ASP A 368 3.86 4.91 19.26
CA ASP A 368 4.38 5.06 17.89
C ASP A 368 5.31 6.27 17.72
N ASP A 369 5.53 7.10 18.74
CA ASP A 369 6.44 8.25 18.65
C ASP A 369 7.91 7.79 18.60
N VAL A 370 8.73 8.53 17.88
CA VAL A 370 10.19 8.36 17.83
C VAL A 370 10.80 9.26 18.90
N LEU A 371 11.47 8.65 19.86
CA LEU A 371 12.05 9.35 21.01
C LEU A 371 13.56 9.43 20.84
N PHE A 372 14.12 10.63 20.84
CA PHE A 372 15.57 10.78 20.90
C PHE A 372 16.10 10.47 22.31
N GLY A 373 17.39 10.14 22.40
CA GLY A 373 18.00 9.59 23.61
C GLY A 373 18.53 8.16 23.43
N GLN A 374 19.53 7.78 24.22
CA GLN A 374 20.19 6.47 24.11
C GLN A 374 19.39 5.36 24.81
N GLU A 375 18.74 5.72 25.89
CA GLU A 375 17.82 4.94 26.71
C GLU A 375 16.55 4.55 25.94
N ASN A 376 16.14 5.36 24.95
CA ASN A 376 14.89 5.13 24.21
C ASN A 376 15.04 4.23 22.99
N LYS A 377 16.18 3.56 22.79
CA LYS A 377 16.41 2.70 21.61
C LYS A 377 15.40 1.55 21.48
N GLY A 378 14.90 1.04 22.61
CA GLY A 378 13.90 -0.01 22.66
C GLY A 378 12.46 0.46 22.46
N HIS A 379 12.22 1.77 22.33
CA HIS A 379 10.87 2.29 22.14
C HIS A 379 10.27 1.80 20.81
N PRO A 380 8.98 1.38 20.75
CA PRO A 380 8.43 0.78 19.53
C PRO A 380 8.52 1.67 18.28
N GLY A 381 8.29 2.99 18.42
CA GLY A 381 8.49 3.94 17.32
C GLY A 381 9.95 4.00 16.82
N ASN A 382 10.93 3.90 17.73
CA ASN A 382 12.35 3.84 17.35
C ASN A 382 12.69 2.54 16.62
N MET A 383 12.15 1.41 17.08
CA MET A 383 12.32 0.13 16.41
C MET A 383 11.75 0.16 14.98
N LYS A 384 10.56 0.73 14.78
CA LYS A 384 9.93 0.90 13.46
C LYS A 384 10.77 1.80 12.55
N MET A 385 11.21 2.96 13.05
CA MET A 385 12.12 3.85 12.32
C MET A 385 13.41 3.11 11.92
N HIS A 386 13.96 2.33 12.84
CA HIS A 386 15.17 1.58 12.60
C HIS A 386 14.98 0.50 11.52
N GLN A 387 13.86 -0.24 11.51
CA GLN A 387 13.56 -1.20 10.45
C GLN A 387 13.47 -0.51 9.08
N LEU A 388 12.86 0.68 9.00
CA LEU A 388 12.81 1.45 7.77
C LEU A 388 14.20 1.90 7.30
N MET A 389 15.05 2.36 8.22
CA MET A 389 16.44 2.68 7.92
C MET A 389 17.22 1.48 7.40
N ASP A 390 17.01 0.28 7.96
CA ASP A 390 17.64 -0.95 7.48
C ASP A 390 17.30 -1.23 6.02
N HIS A 391 16.03 -1.05 5.66
CA HIS A 391 15.55 -1.24 4.30
C HIS A 391 16.21 -0.25 3.32
N LEU A 392 16.40 1.00 3.75
CA LEU A 392 16.96 2.07 2.92
C LEU A 392 18.50 2.17 2.98
N GLN A 393 19.16 1.37 3.83
CA GLN A 393 20.60 1.48 4.10
C GLN A 393 21.44 1.36 2.82
N LYS A 394 21.16 0.36 1.97
CA LYS A 394 21.92 0.15 0.72
C LYS A 394 21.79 1.34 -0.24
N GLN A 395 20.57 1.88 -0.37
CA GLN A 395 20.31 3.07 -1.20
C GLN A 395 21.02 4.30 -0.63
N TYR A 396 21.00 4.47 0.69
CA TYR A 396 21.67 5.58 1.36
C TYR A 396 23.18 5.56 1.11
N GLU A 397 23.79 4.38 1.12
CA GLU A 397 25.24 4.22 0.95
C GLU A 397 25.68 4.48 -0.49
N ALA A 398 24.89 4.03 -1.46
CA ALA A 398 25.14 4.27 -2.88
C ALA A 398 24.80 5.71 -3.31
N ALA A 399 24.00 6.43 -2.53
CA ALA A 399 23.57 7.77 -2.86
C ALA A 399 24.67 8.83 -2.65
N ASP A 400 24.60 9.87 -3.47
CA ASP A 400 25.36 11.10 -3.34
C ASP A 400 24.85 11.94 -2.14
N LYS A 401 25.37 13.17 -1.99
CA LYS A 401 24.98 14.05 -0.88
C LYS A 401 23.48 14.40 -0.93
N GLN A 402 22.93 14.67 -2.11
CA GLN A 402 21.51 15.02 -2.25
C GLN A 402 20.62 13.80 -2.03
N GLY A 403 20.96 12.64 -2.58
CA GLY A 403 20.22 11.39 -2.36
C GLY A 403 20.20 10.97 -0.90
N LYS A 404 21.32 11.11 -0.16
CA LYS A 404 21.36 10.87 1.30
C LYS A 404 20.42 11.79 2.07
N MET A 405 20.34 13.06 1.68
CA MET A 405 19.39 14.01 2.26
C MET A 405 17.95 13.55 2.00
N LYS A 406 17.61 13.22 0.74
CA LYS A 406 16.28 12.75 0.35
C LYS A 406 15.89 11.47 1.10
N ILE A 407 16.78 10.49 1.19
CA ILE A 407 16.52 9.23 1.93
C ILE A 407 16.27 9.48 3.42
N SER A 408 17.00 10.44 4.02
CA SER A 408 16.74 10.82 5.41
C SER A 408 15.36 11.45 5.58
N LEU A 409 14.93 12.29 4.63
CA LEU A 409 13.57 12.86 4.62
C LEU A 409 12.50 11.78 4.41
N VAL A 410 12.73 10.80 3.54
CA VAL A 410 11.83 9.65 3.36
C VAL A 410 11.57 8.97 4.70
N VAL A 411 12.61 8.72 5.51
CA VAL A 411 12.42 8.11 6.83
C VAL A 411 11.57 8.99 7.75
N VAL A 412 11.85 10.29 7.81
CA VAL A 412 11.08 11.23 8.67
C VAL A 412 9.61 11.27 8.26
N PHE A 413 9.34 11.51 6.97
CA PHE A 413 7.98 11.63 6.47
C PHE A 413 7.22 10.31 6.50
N SER A 414 7.88 9.17 6.25
CA SER A 414 7.26 7.85 6.42
C SER A 414 6.80 7.61 7.85
N MET A 415 7.63 7.98 8.84
CA MET A 415 7.25 7.85 10.25
C MET A 415 6.07 8.78 10.57
N LYS A 416 6.16 10.06 10.21
CA LYS A 416 5.10 11.06 10.44
C LYS A 416 3.78 10.70 9.76
N GLY A 417 3.82 10.15 8.54
CA GLY A 417 2.63 9.69 7.82
C GLY A 417 1.88 8.55 8.51
N THR A 418 2.53 7.85 9.45
CA THR A 418 1.87 6.85 10.31
C THR A 418 1.40 7.42 11.65
N GLY A 419 1.37 8.75 11.78
CA GLY A 419 0.97 9.46 13.00
C GLY A 419 2.09 9.61 14.03
N SER A 420 3.31 9.11 13.78
CA SER A 420 4.45 9.24 14.69
C SER A 420 4.93 10.69 14.79
N ARG A 421 5.25 11.14 16.01
CA ARG A 421 6.01 12.38 16.23
C ARG A 421 7.47 12.05 16.47
N PHE A 422 8.36 12.99 16.20
CA PHE A 422 9.75 12.91 16.65
C PHE A 422 9.87 13.81 17.88
N LEU A 423 10.21 13.22 19.02
CA LEU A 423 10.27 13.90 20.30
C LEU A 423 11.73 13.95 20.79
N ASP A 424 12.13 15.10 21.34
CA ASP A 424 13.36 15.24 22.14
C ASP A 424 12.94 15.57 23.57
N TYR A 425 13.67 15.03 24.55
CA TYR A 425 13.43 15.36 25.95
C TYR A 425 14.23 16.60 26.30
N ASP A 426 13.56 17.63 26.79
CA ASP A 426 14.22 18.86 27.25
C ASP A 426 14.58 18.72 28.72
N ASP A 427 15.87 18.55 29.01
CA ASP A 427 16.38 18.40 30.37
C ASP A 427 16.17 19.67 31.22
N ALA A 428 15.99 20.85 30.61
CA ALA A 428 15.79 22.10 31.35
C ALA A 428 14.35 22.24 31.86
N THR A 429 13.38 21.81 31.04
CA THR A 429 11.95 21.90 31.38
C THR A 429 11.38 20.58 31.88
N PHE A 430 12.16 19.49 31.84
CA PHE A 430 11.75 18.12 32.16
C PHE A 430 10.55 17.63 31.32
N GLN A 431 10.40 18.14 30.09
CA GLN A 431 9.24 17.87 29.24
C GLN A 431 9.67 17.35 27.85
N TRP A 432 8.80 16.57 27.22
CA TRP A 432 8.98 16.18 25.82
C TRP A 432 8.52 17.30 24.89
N GLN A 433 9.28 17.52 23.83
CA GLN A 433 8.92 18.48 22.78
C GLN A 433 8.97 17.82 21.39
N VAL A 434 8.03 18.21 20.53
CA VAL A 434 8.04 17.78 19.12
C VAL A 434 9.12 18.56 18.38
N VAL A 435 10.06 17.86 17.76
CA VAL A 435 11.12 18.52 17.00
C VAL A 435 10.68 18.88 15.57
N SER A 436 11.36 19.89 15.00
CA SER A 436 11.20 20.25 13.60
C SER A 436 11.69 19.14 12.65
N ASP A 437 11.18 19.14 11.41
CA ASP A 437 11.60 18.18 10.38
C ASP A 437 13.10 18.22 10.11
N THR A 438 13.70 19.41 10.16
CA THR A 438 15.13 19.61 9.98
C THR A 438 15.93 18.88 11.06
N VAL A 439 15.53 19.02 12.33
CA VAL A 439 16.17 18.33 13.45
C VAL A 439 15.97 16.83 13.34
N ALA A 440 14.74 16.38 13.08
CA ALA A 440 14.43 14.96 12.90
C ALA A 440 15.27 14.33 11.77
N ARG A 441 15.34 14.97 10.60
CA ARG A 441 16.14 14.53 9.45
C ARG A 441 17.62 14.44 9.79
N ASN A 442 18.18 15.42 10.50
CA ASN A 442 19.59 15.40 10.91
C ASN A 442 19.90 14.24 11.86
N ARG A 443 19.02 13.97 12.82
CA ARG A 443 19.13 12.84 13.76
C ARG A 443 19.02 11.51 13.03
N VAL A 444 18.07 11.37 12.12
CA VAL A 444 17.90 10.21 11.23
C VAL A 444 19.16 9.98 10.38
N ALA A 445 19.68 11.02 9.71
CA ALA A 445 20.89 10.92 8.91
C ALA A 445 22.12 10.50 9.74
N LYS A 446 22.25 10.99 10.98
CA LYS A 446 23.28 10.55 11.92
C LYS A 446 23.09 9.08 12.33
N ALA A 447 21.87 8.67 12.61
CA ALA A 447 21.54 7.30 12.97
C ALA A 447 21.85 6.30 11.84
N ILE A 448 21.46 6.61 10.59
CA ILE A 448 21.76 5.78 9.40
C ILE A 448 23.28 5.65 9.21
N ARG A 449 24.05 6.75 9.32
CA ARG A 449 25.51 6.71 9.21
C ARG A 449 26.16 5.83 10.27
N ASN A 450 25.67 5.91 11.51
CA ASN A 450 26.20 5.13 12.63
C ASN A 450 25.74 3.66 12.61
N ARG A 451 24.74 3.32 11.79
CA ARG A 451 24.09 2.00 11.78
C ARG A 451 25.03 0.85 11.45
N ARG A 452 26.00 1.08 10.56
CA ARG A 452 27.04 0.09 10.21
C ARG A 452 27.83 -0.36 11.45
N ARG A 453 28.22 0.59 12.30
CA ARG A 453 29.01 0.30 13.51
C ARG A 453 28.23 -0.53 14.52
N TYR A 454 26.91 -0.29 14.61
CA TYR A 454 26.05 -1.05 15.52
C TYR A 454 25.83 -2.49 15.05
N LYS A 455 25.61 -2.72 13.75
CA LYS A 455 25.46 -4.08 13.22
C LYS A 455 26.73 -4.91 13.36
N ALA A 456 27.89 -4.35 12.99
CA ALA A 456 29.17 -5.03 13.14
C ALA A 456 29.44 -5.43 14.61
N LYS A 457 29.04 -4.60 15.58
CA LYS A 457 29.19 -4.90 17.01
C LYS A 457 28.18 -5.95 17.53
N GLN A 458 27.04 -6.12 16.86
CA GLN A 458 26.07 -7.17 17.19
C GLN A 458 26.46 -8.51 16.58
N GLU A 459 27.05 -8.51 15.38
CA GLU A 459 27.54 -9.72 14.71
C GLU A 459 28.83 -10.26 15.34
N SER A 460 29.58 -9.42 16.06
CA SER A 460 30.78 -9.84 16.81
C SER A 460 30.50 -10.39 18.21
N LYS A 461 29.24 -10.43 18.64
CA LYS A 461 28.79 -10.93 19.95
C LYS A 461 27.97 -12.18 19.74
#